data_AF-A0AAW6RSL7-F1
#
_entry.id   AF-A0AAW6RSL7-F1
#
_cell.length_a   1.000
_cell.length_b   1.000
_cell.length_c   1.000
_cell.angle_alpha   90.00
_cell.angle_beta   90.00
_cell.angle_gamma   90.00
#
_symmetry.space_group_name_H-M   'P 1'
#
loop_
_entity.id
_entity.type
_entity.pdbx_description
1 polymer ?
#
loop_
_entity_poly.entity_id
_entity_poly.type
_entity_poly.pdbx_seq_one_letter_code
_entity_poly.pdbx_strand_id
1 'polypeptide(L)'
;MATNKTVKFFTSDNSNAPQLQNASGSMITLLDACLVTGIQVGVINSLSNTGLEATAVFGLPHNLKKYQVVRVSGATQAEYNGDFKIKQVVNATTIKFELNSVASVANASGTINCMLAPLNWDKPFSSSTALGGGRAAYRSKDETLSNRPFLRVVDERISSYSNNYAKYAKVGIVEEMTGIDVMQGVQAPYIASAATRNWNPTGSGVNIKNGWAKWYYYTLGEYNYDSMSLVDYETENRSWMVIGTESAFYILNGVDNQKNIPDEEKELAFCYGFGAFNPIANDDLFTHFLLASNVWETAQSTLNRMESFTRDVVVGSEEYANTALGRSVFLQRGYKKSAYAQATCRKATLEPGINVVSGSSAGYAVSAEVFGGVVIQTPLVLEVTASSQAHPRGFLPLIKTIPHKALYSNVQLIEEGGLVLLAKHVRGTSSYPLGIVLFDLGEQ
;
A
#
# COMPACT_ATOMS: atom_id res chain seq x y z
N MET A 1 -9.96 -2.71 18.15
CA MET A 1 -8.93 -2.16 19.06
C MET A 1 -8.03 -1.27 18.23
N ALA A 2 -7.93 0.02 18.58
CA ALA A 2 -6.91 0.88 18.00
C ALA A 2 -5.55 0.39 18.51
N THR A 3 -4.66 0.01 17.59
CA THR A 3 -3.26 -0.20 17.93
C THR A 3 -2.65 1.18 18.22
N ASN A 4 -1.98 1.35 19.37
CA ASN A 4 -1.15 2.53 19.72
C ASN A 4 0.09 2.67 18.81
N LYS A 5 -0.06 2.39 17.52
CA LYS A 5 0.99 2.41 16.52
C LYS A 5 0.85 3.66 15.70
N THR A 6 1.95 4.40 15.58
CA THR A 6 2.00 5.62 14.79
C THR A 6 1.85 5.29 13.31
N VAL A 7 0.74 5.72 12.72
CA VAL A 7 0.50 5.65 11.27
C VAL A 7 1.39 6.68 10.59
N LYS A 8 2.07 6.27 9.52
CA LYS A 8 2.88 7.16 8.68
C LYS A 8 2.48 6.97 7.22
N PHE A 9 2.59 8.05 6.45
CA PHE A 9 2.31 8.01 5.02
C PHE A 9 3.28 8.87 4.22
N PHE A 10 3.45 8.49 2.97
CA PHE A 10 4.41 9.01 2.01
C PHE A 10 3.70 9.19 0.67
N THR A 11 4.08 10.21 -0.08
CA THR A 11 3.53 10.47 -1.42
C THR A 11 4.66 10.80 -2.39
N SER A 12 4.44 10.50 -3.67
CA SER A 12 5.35 10.87 -4.76
C SER A 12 5.69 12.37 -4.82
N ASP A 13 4.85 13.25 -4.25
CA ASP A 13 5.07 14.69 -4.21
C ASP A 13 6.14 15.11 -3.19
N ASN A 14 6.49 14.24 -2.23
CA ASN A 14 7.45 14.58 -1.19
C ASN A 14 8.84 14.81 -1.82
N SER A 15 9.62 15.72 -1.23
CA SER A 15 10.98 15.99 -1.72
C SER A 15 11.84 14.73 -1.64
N ASN A 16 12.60 14.45 -2.70
CA ASN A 16 13.43 13.25 -2.87
C ASN A 16 12.67 11.92 -2.77
N ALA A 17 11.35 11.94 -2.96
CA ALA A 17 10.56 10.72 -3.05
C ALA A 17 11.08 9.83 -4.20
N PRO A 18 11.22 8.50 -3.99
CA PRO A 18 11.62 7.58 -5.04
C PRO A 18 10.71 7.65 -6.27
N GLN A 19 11.30 7.49 -7.44
CA GLN A 19 10.55 7.44 -8.68
C GLN A 19 10.09 6.01 -8.96
N LEU A 20 8.77 5.82 -9.07
CA LEU A 20 8.17 4.57 -9.52
C LEU A 20 8.10 4.56 -11.04
N GLN A 21 9.21 4.24 -11.69
CA GLN A 21 9.37 4.23 -13.14
C GLN A 21 9.10 2.84 -13.71
N ASN A 22 9.05 2.73 -15.05
CA ASN A 22 9.05 1.44 -15.76
C ASN A 22 10.42 0.75 -15.72
N ALA A 23 11.12 0.79 -14.58
CA ALA A 23 12.46 0.23 -14.40
C ALA A 23 12.43 -0.88 -13.35
N SER A 24 13.08 -2.01 -13.65
CA SER A 24 13.24 -3.08 -12.66
C SER A 24 14.04 -2.56 -11.48
N GLY A 25 13.55 -2.79 -10.26
CA GLY A 25 14.08 -2.27 -9.01
C GLY A 25 13.30 -1.09 -8.44
N SER A 26 12.45 -0.41 -9.22
CA SER A 26 11.73 0.78 -8.74
C SER A 26 10.79 0.48 -7.57
N MET A 27 10.16 -0.70 -7.52
CA MET A 27 9.31 -1.07 -6.39
C MET A 27 10.15 -1.38 -5.14
N ILE A 28 11.28 -2.07 -5.28
CA ILE A 28 12.19 -2.30 -4.14
C ILE A 28 12.73 -0.97 -3.61
N THR A 29 13.14 -0.04 -4.47
CA THR A 29 13.63 1.29 -4.05
C THR A 29 12.55 2.06 -3.28
N LEU A 30 11.30 2.03 -3.75
CA LEU A 30 10.16 2.65 -3.08
C LEU A 30 9.90 2.02 -1.71
N LEU A 31 9.91 0.69 -1.63
CA LEU A 31 9.73 -0.05 -0.38
C LEU A 31 10.87 0.19 0.61
N ASP A 32 12.12 0.18 0.16
CA ASP A 32 13.28 0.48 1.01
C ASP A 32 13.14 1.85 1.66
N ALA A 33 12.80 2.87 0.87
CA ALA A 33 12.64 4.23 1.35
C ALA A 33 11.48 4.38 2.34
N CYS A 34 10.33 3.77 2.07
CA CYS A 34 9.15 3.94 2.93
C CYS A 34 9.18 3.02 4.17
N LEU A 35 9.68 1.80 4.02
CA LEU A 35 9.61 0.76 5.06
C LEU A 35 10.83 0.74 5.98
N VAL A 36 12.03 0.99 5.44
CA VAL A 36 13.29 0.71 6.13
C VAL A 36 14.08 1.98 6.45
N THR A 37 14.39 2.80 5.44
CA THR A 37 15.39 3.88 5.58
C THR A 37 14.77 5.25 5.87
N GLY A 38 13.55 5.51 5.43
CA GLY A 38 12.94 6.84 5.39
C GLY A 38 13.27 7.58 4.10
N ILE A 39 12.58 8.70 3.87
CA ILE A 39 12.80 9.59 2.70
C ILE A 39 13.44 10.88 3.20
N GLN A 40 14.64 11.20 2.72
CA GLN A 40 15.32 12.43 3.10
C GLN A 40 14.56 13.66 2.62
N VAL A 41 14.31 14.61 3.51
CA VAL A 41 13.67 15.89 3.17
C VAL A 41 14.73 16.96 2.99
N GLY A 42 15.65 17.08 3.96
CA GLY A 42 16.74 18.03 3.91
C GLY A 42 17.20 18.47 5.30
N VAL A 43 18.06 19.49 5.33
CA VAL A 43 18.56 20.12 6.55
C VAL A 43 17.57 21.18 7.03
N ILE A 44 17.33 21.22 8.35
CA ILE A 44 16.58 22.28 9.01
C ILE A 44 17.56 23.43 9.29
N ASN A 45 17.34 24.58 8.66
CA ASN A 45 18.17 25.78 8.82
C ASN A 45 17.96 26.44 10.19
N SER A 46 16.74 26.38 10.71
CA SER A 46 16.39 26.88 12.05
C SER A 46 15.32 26.01 12.66
N LEU A 47 15.53 25.59 13.91
CA LEU A 47 14.57 24.85 14.72
C LEU A 47 14.44 25.54 16.06
N SER A 48 13.29 26.16 16.29
CA SER A 48 12.97 26.86 17.53
C SER A 48 11.69 26.32 18.15
N ASN A 49 11.41 26.64 19.41
CA ASN A 49 10.16 26.29 20.06
C ASN A 49 9.51 27.43 20.85
N THR A 50 8.23 27.25 21.17
CA THR A 50 7.52 28.00 22.20
C THR A 50 6.67 27.00 22.99
N GLY A 51 7.09 26.70 24.23
CA GLY A 51 6.54 25.58 24.99
C GLY A 51 6.87 24.25 24.32
N LEU A 52 5.85 23.47 23.97
CA LEU A 52 6.00 22.20 23.23
C LEU A 52 5.96 22.38 21.71
N GLU A 53 5.49 23.52 21.20
CA GLU A 53 5.36 23.72 19.76
C GLU A 53 6.73 24.10 19.17
N ALA A 54 7.29 23.21 18.35
CA ALA A 54 8.51 23.46 17.58
C ALA A 54 8.18 23.95 16.17
N THR A 55 8.97 24.91 15.69
CA THR A 55 8.91 25.44 14.33
C THR A 55 10.21 25.11 13.60
N ALA A 56 10.12 24.34 12.52
CA ALA A 56 11.25 23.97 11.67
C ALA A 56 11.19 24.75 10.35
N VAL A 57 12.29 25.41 10.01
CA VAL A 57 12.46 26.19 8.78
C VAL A 57 13.53 25.55 7.90
N PHE A 58 13.20 25.28 6.65
CA PHE A 58 14.05 24.69 5.62
C PHE A 58 14.59 25.74 4.66
N GLY A 59 15.72 25.45 4.00
CA GLY A 59 16.26 26.31 2.94
C GLY A 59 15.59 26.12 1.57
N LEU A 60 14.87 25.02 1.38
CA LEU A 60 14.20 24.65 0.13
C LEU A 60 12.77 24.16 0.41
N PRO A 61 11.87 24.20 -0.60
CA PRO A 61 10.53 23.64 -0.46
C PRO A 61 10.57 22.18 0.01
N HIS A 62 9.89 21.87 1.11
CA HIS A 62 9.94 20.54 1.72
C HIS A 62 8.90 19.57 1.13
N ASN A 63 7.81 20.08 0.56
CA ASN A 63 6.67 19.31 0.02
C ASN A 63 6.11 18.26 1.00
N LEU A 64 6.07 18.61 2.29
CA LEU A 64 5.52 17.79 3.36
C LEU A 64 4.05 18.15 3.54
N LYS A 65 3.26 17.18 3.99
CA LYS A 65 1.83 17.31 4.23
C LYS A 65 1.54 17.21 5.74
N LYS A 66 0.46 17.87 6.20
CA LYS A 66 -0.01 17.77 7.58
C LYS A 66 -0.20 16.29 7.96
N TYR A 67 0.11 15.94 9.20
CA TYR A 67 0.06 14.58 9.76
C TYR A 67 1.04 13.54 9.21
N GLN A 68 1.95 13.92 8.30
CA GLN A 68 3.13 13.09 8.07
C GLN A 68 4.01 13.07 9.34
N VAL A 69 4.81 12.01 9.48
CA VAL A 69 5.73 11.85 10.61
C VAL A 69 7.15 12.07 10.12
N VAL A 70 7.83 13.06 10.67
CA VAL A 70 9.22 13.39 10.36
C VAL A 70 10.13 12.89 11.46
N ARG A 71 11.30 12.38 11.09
CA ARG A 71 12.41 12.12 12.01
C ARG A 71 13.37 13.29 11.97
N VAL A 72 13.53 13.95 13.10
CA VAL A 72 14.54 14.99 13.32
C VAL A 72 15.72 14.38 14.06
N SER A 73 16.93 14.69 13.59
CA SER A 73 18.18 14.16 14.17
C SER A 73 19.32 15.15 14.01
N GLY A 74 20.36 15.03 14.83
CA GLY A 74 21.56 15.89 14.77
C GLY A 74 21.46 17.22 15.53
N ALA A 75 20.36 17.45 16.25
CA ALA A 75 20.30 18.52 17.24
C ALA A 75 21.16 18.16 18.46
N THR A 76 21.85 19.15 19.04
CA THR A 76 22.66 18.98 20.25
C THR A 76 21.79 18.68 21.46
N GLN A 77 20.58 19.26 21.50
CA GLN A 77 19.60 19.06 22.56
C GLN A 77 18.70 17.88 22.20
N ALA A 78 18.60 16.90 23.10
CA ALA A 78 17.96 15.62 22.86
C ALA A 78 16.45 15.74 22.59
N GLU A 79 15.80 16.76 23.17
CA GLU A 79 14.37 17.02 23.10
C GLU A 79 13.89 17.30 21.67
N TYR A 80 14.78 17.79 20.81
CA TYR A 80 14.51 18.03 19.39
C TYR A 80 14.78 16.82 18.49
N ASN A 81 15.39 15.75 19.00
CA ASN A 81 15.67 14.55 18.22
C ASN A 81 14.57 13.50 18.44
N GLY A 82 13.98 12.98 17.36
CA GLY A 82 12.90 12.01 17.46
C GLY A 82 11.98 11.97 16.24
N ASP A 83 10.95 11.13 16.31
CA ASP A 83 9.86 11.09 15.33
C ASP A 83 8.72 12.00 15.81
N PHE A 84 8.31 12.96 14.99
CA PHE A 84 7.30 13.96 15.31
C PHE A 84 6.21 14.02 14.23
N LYS A 85 4.94 14.01 14.63
CA LYS A 85 3.80 14.20 13.72
C LYS A 85 3.66 15.68 13.40
N ILE A 86 3.63 16.04 12.11
CA ILE A 86 3.43 17.42 11.66
C ILE A 86 2.01 17.87 12.02
N LYS A 87 1.91 18.92 12.85
CA LYS A 87 0.64 19.54 13.25
C LYS A 87 0.21 20.64 12.29
N GLN A 88 1.17 21.33 11.67
CA GLN A 88 0.88 22.39 10.71
C GLN A 88 1.96 22.48 9.62
N VAL A 89 1.53 22.70 8.38
CA VAL A 89 2.39 23.19 7.29
C VAL A 89 2.08 24.67 7.14
N VAL A 90 3.01 25.54 7.53
CA VAL A 90 2.80 27.00 7.55
C VAL A 90 2.96 27.58 6.14
N ASN A 91 3.95 27.09 5.41
CA ASN A 91 4.22 27.43 4.01
C ASN A 91 5.16 26.37 3.40
N ALA A 92 5.67 26.60 2.19
CA ALA A 92 6.51 25.64 1.48
C ALA A 92 7.83 25.28 2.18
N THR A 93 8.33 26.12 3.10
CA THR A 93 9.62 25.94 3.78
C THR A 93 9.49 25.85 5.30
N THR A 94 8.27 25.83 5.86
CA THR A 94 8.07 25.91 7.30
C THR A 94 6.98 24.95 7.77
N ILE A 95 7.32 24.11 8.74
CA ILE A 95 6.39 23.20 9.42
C ILE A 95 6.42 23.42 10.92
N LYS A 96 5.35 22.99 11.60
CA LYS A 96 5.27 22.89 13.05
C LYS A 96 4.88 21.50 13.52
N PHE A 97 5.45 21.10 14.64
CA PHE A 97 5.15 19.85 15.33
C PHE A 97 5.32 20.02 16.85
N GLU A 98 4.80 19.07 17.60
CA GLU A 98 4.87 19.08 19.06
C GLU A 98 6.05 18.22 19.55
N LEU A 99 6.86 18.76 20.46
CA LEU A 99 7.92 18.03 21.14
C LEU A 99 7.33 17.13 22.23
N ASN A 100 8.01 16.02 22.54
CA ASN A 100 7.59 15.11 23.61
C ASN A 100 7.76 15.71 25.01
N SER A 101 8.62 16.72 25.14
CA SER A 101 8.86 17.46 26.37
C SER A 101 9.34 18.87 26.02
N VAL A 102 9.15 19.81 26.95
CA VAL A 102 9.66 21.18 26.79
C VAL A 102 11.18 21.12 26.67
N ALA A 103 11.75 21.75 25.64
CA ALA A 103 13.20 21.74 25.46
C ALA A 103 13.89 22.70 26.44
N SER A 104 15.11 22.33 26.84
CA SER A 104 16.00 23.11 27.71
C SER A 104 16.40 24.49 27.16
N VAL A 105 16.34 24.69 25.84
CA VAL A 105 16.65 25.94 25.16
C VAL A 105 15.58 26.24 24.11
N ALA A 106 15.39 27.51 23.78
CA ALA A 106 14.40 27.93 22.79
C ALA A 106 14.80 27.63 21.33
N ASN A 107 16.11 27.52 21.05
CA ASN A 107 16.65 27.28 19.71
C ASN A 107 17.61 26.10 19.74
N ALA A 108 17.37 25.12 18.89
CA ALA A 108 18.24 23.97 18.74
C ALA A 108 19.55 24.37 18.02
N SER A 109 20.65 23.71 18.38
CA SER A 109 21.95 23.86 17.71
C SER A 109 22.43 22.55 17.11
N GLY A 110 23.31 22.61 16.10
CA GLY A 110 23.89 21.44 15.43
C GLY A 110 23.51 21.37 13.95
N THR A 111 23.92 20.29 13.28
CA THR A 111 23.51 20.00 11.90
C THR A 111 22.25 19.14 11.93
N ILE A 112 21.11 19.82 11.89
CA ILE A 112 19.81 19.20 12.12
C ILE A 112 19.25 18.66 10.78
N ASN A 113 19.11 17.36 10.69
CA ASN A 113 18.56 16.67 9.52
C ASN A 113 17.10 16.28 9.74
N CYS A 114 16.32 16.32 8.66
CA CYS A 114 14.93 15.90 8.63
C CYS A 114 14.69 14.89 7.51
N MET A 115 13.99 13.81 7.84
CA MET A 115 13.49 12.83 6.88
C MET A 115 12.04 12.46 7.23
N LEU A 116 11.26 11.97 6.27
CA LEU A 116 10.05 11.23 6.59
C LEU A 116 10.44 9.91 7.25
N ALA A 117 9.90 9.67 8.45
CA ALA A 117 10.29 8.52 9.25
C ALA A 117 9.76 7.21 8.63
N PRO A 118 10.58 6.15 8.53
CA PRO A 118 10.17 4.88 7.92
C PRO A 118 9.08 4.17 8.74
N LEU A 119 8.38 3.21 8.11
CA LEU A 119 7.39 2.35 8.78
C LEU A 119 7.99 1.37 9.78
N ASN A 120 9.32 1.30 9.92
CA ASN A 120 10.02 0.44 10.88
C ASN A 120 9.87 -1.05 10.56
N TRP A 121 10.22 -1.44 9.34
CA TRP A 121 10.33 -2.84 8.90
C TRP A 121 11.80 -3.24 8.74
N ASP A 122 12.08 -4.54 8.77
CA ASP A 122 13.39 -5.12 8.43
C ASP A 122 13.44 -5.59 6.98
N LYS A 123 14.63 -5.57 6.40
CA LYS A 123 14.98 -6.25 5.14
C LYS A 123 16.17 -7.20 5.34
N PRO A 124 15.97 -8.39 5.95
CA PRO A 124 17.08 -9.25 6.32
C PRO A 124 17.73 -9.98 5.14
N PHE A 125 17.02 -10.10 4.01
CA PHE A 125 17.56 -10.75 2.82
C PHE A 125 17.29 -9.91 1.57
N SER A 126 18.31 -9.79 0.72
CA SER A 126 18.18 -9.15 -0.58
C SER A 126 19.24 -9.64 -1.56
N SER A 127 18.99 -9.43 -2.85
CA SER A 127 19.97 -9.59 -3.93
C SER A 127 19.75 -8.51 -4.99
N SER A 128 20.76 -8.30 -5.83
CA SER A 128 20.68 -7.49 -7.05
C SER A 128 20.97 -8.35 -8.27
N THR A 129 20.56 -7.88 -9.46
CA THR A 129 20.89 -8.56 -10.72
C THR A 129 21.63 -7.64 -11.67
N ALA A 130 22.45 -8.23 -12.56
CA ALA A 130 23.13 -7.49 -13.62
C ALA A 130 22.16 -6.91 -14.67
N LEU A 131 20.90 -7.38 -14.72
CA LEU A 131 19.86 -6.90 -15.63
C LEU A 131 18.99 -5.79 -15.01
N GLY A 132 19.37 -5.28 -13.84
CA GLY A 132 18.61 -4.30 -13.07
C GLY A 132 17.63 -4.94 -12.08
N GLY A 133 17.36 -4.21 -11.01
CA GLY A 133 16.51 -4.68 -9.92
C GLY A 133 17.12 -5.82 -9.10
N GLY A 134 16.26 -6.62 -8.49
CA GLY A 134 16.68 -7.68 -7.58
C GLY A 134 15.54 -8.32 -6.79
N ARG A 135 15.89 -8.87 -5.63
CA ARG A 135 14.96 -9.52 -4.72
C ARG A 135 15.13 -8.92 -3.33
N ALA A 136 14.04 -8.81 -2.59
CA ALA A 136 14.04 -8.36 -1.21
C ALA A 136 13.04 -9.19 -0.39
N ALA A 137 13.37 -9.46 0.86
CA ALA A 137 12.45 -10.01 1.84
C ALA A 137 12.26 -8.97 2.94
N TYR A 138 11.03 -8.53 3.16
CA TYR A 138 10.67 -7.57 4.21
C TYR A 138 9.94 -8.29 5.35
N ARG A 139 10.18 -7.87 6.59
CA ARG A 139 9.52 -8.45 7.78
C ARG A 139 9.16 -7.34 8.76
N SER A 140 8.00 -7.47 9.40
CA SER A 140 7.55 -6.56 10.45
C SER A 140 8.50 -6.60 11.65
N LYS A 141 8.84 -5.43 12.22
CA LYS A 141 9.56 -5.34 13.51
C LYS A 141 8.65 -5.44 14.73
N ASP A 142 7.36 -5.49 14.52
CA ASP A 142 6.39 -5.53 15.60
C ASP A 142 6.40 -6.89 16.32
N GLU A 143 7.13 -6.98 17.41
CA GLU A 143 7.29 -8.21 18.18
C GLU A 143 6.03 -8.62 18.94
N THR A 144 4.99 -7.79 18.94
CA THR A 144 3.69 -8.13 19.54
C THR A 144 2.85 -9.06 18.66
N LEU A 145 3.20 -9.21 17.38
CA LEU A 145 2.50 -10.12 16.47
C LEU A 145 2.83 -11.58 16.82
N SER A 146 1.79 -12.42 16.86
CA SER A 146 1.89 -13.87 17.10
C SER A 146 2.76 -14.59 16.07
N ASN A 147 2.85 -14.04 14.85
CA ASN A 147 3.76 -14.49 13.82
C ASN A 147 4.23 -13.30 12.96
N ARG A 148 5.35 -13.46 12.24
CA ARG A 148 5.95 -12.39 11.43
C ARG A 148 6.56 -12.98 10.14
N PRO A 149 5.76 -13.47 9.19
CA PRO A 149 6.27 -13.98 7.92
C PRO A 149 6.94 -12.87 7.10
N PHE A 150 7.67 -13.28 6.07
CA PHE A 150 8.30 -12.39 5.12
C PHE A 150 7.35 -12.04 3.98
N LEU A 151 7.31 -10.75 3.63
CA LEU A 151 6.94 -10.34 2.28
C LEU A 151 8.16 -10.51 1.38
N ARG A 152 8.13 -11.50 0.50
CA ARG A 152 9.16 -11.66 -0.53
C ARG A 152 8.74 -10.91 -1.79
N VAL A 153 9.62 -10.04 -2.26
CA VAL A 153 9.47 -9.19 -3.45
C VAL A 153 10.54 -9.59 -4.46
N VAL A 154 10.13 -9.94 -5.67
CA VAL A 154 11.02 -10.18 -6.82
C VAL A 154 10.72 -9.10 -7.84
N ASP A 155 11.58 -8.09 -7.88
CA ASP A 155 11.51 -6.92 -8.74
C ASP A 155 12.77 -6.90 -9.60
N GLU A 156 12.87 -7.88 -10.49
CA GLU A 156 14.02 -8.08 -11.36
C GLU A 156 13.57 -8.48 -12.76
N ARG A 157 14.40 -8.15 -13.74
CA ARG A 157 14.23 -8.65 -15.09
C ARG A 157 14.74 -10.09 -15.19
N ILE A 158 13.98 -10.96 -15.86
CA ILE A 158 14.45 -12.29 -16.25
C ILE A 158 15.02 -12.27 -17.67
N SER A 159 16.05 -13.07 -17.95
CA SER A 159 16.75 -13.07 -19.24
C SER A 159 15.86 -13.46 -20.43
N SER A 160 14.87 -14.32 -20.21
CA SER A 160 13.87 -14.72 -21.21
C SER A 160 12.76 -13.67 -21.43
N TYR A 161 12.78 -12.55 -20.68
CA TYR A 161 11.88 -11.42 -20.88
C TYR A 161 12.49 -10.39 -21.83
N SER A 162 11.72 -10.02 -22.86
CA SER A 162 11.97 -8.83 -23.65
C SER A 162 11.93 -7.59 -22.74
N ASN A 163 12.69 -6.54 -23.11
CA ASN A 163 12.58 -5.22 -22.47
C ASN A 163 11.18 -4.65 -22.62
N ASN A 164 10.52 -5.01 -23.73
CA ASN A 164 9.17 -4.60 -24.07
C ASN A 164 8.13 -5.46 -23.33
N TYR A 165 8.31 -5.81 -22.07
CA TYR A 165 7.26 -6.41 -21.25
C TYR A 165 6.99 -5.57 -20.01
N ALA A 166 5.79 -5.77 -19.44
CA ALA A 166 5.34 -5.01 -18.30
C ALA A 166 6.22 -5.20 -17.08
N LYS A 167 6.40 -4.09 -16.36
CA LYS A 167 7.19 -4.06 -15.14
C LYS A 167 6.26 -4.13 -13.95
N TYR A 168 6.59 -5.07 -13.08
CA TYR A 168 5.86 -5.40 -11.87
C TYR A 168 6.79 -6.15 -10.95
N ALA A 169 6.51 -6.07 -9.65
CA ALA A 169 7.16 -6.89 -8.66
C ALA A 169 6.30 -8.12 -8.41
N LYS A 170 6.88 -9.32 -8.48
CA LYS A 170 6.19 -10.52 -7.97
C LYS A 170 6.28 -10.51 -6.46
N VAL A 171 5.17 -10.84 -5.80
CA VAL A 171 5.08 -10.78 -4.35
C VAL A 171 4.47 -12.05 -3.77
N GLY A 172 4.81 -12.35 -2.53
CA GLY A 172 4.27 -13.48 -1.80
C GLY A 172 4.65 -13.43 -0.32
N ILE A 173 3.81 -14.04 0.49
CA ILE A 173 4.05 -14.37 1.89
C ILE A 173 4.92 -15.63 1.93
N VAL A 174 6.00 -15.59 2.69
CA VAL A 174 6.85 -16.75 2.97
C VAL A 174 7.01 -16.86 4.48
N GLU A 175 6.63 -18.00 5.06
CA GLU A 175 6.63 -18.20 6.50
C GLU A 175 8.04 -18.10 7.09
N GLU A 176 9.02 -18.79 6.50
CA GLU A 176 10.40 -18.77 6.98
C GLU A 176 11.40 -18.62 5.82
N MET A 177 12.47 -17.88 6.06
CA MET A 177 13.57 -17.67 5.11
C MET A 177 14.91 -17.67 5.84
N THR A 178 15.90 -18.37 5.26
CA THR A 178 17.31 -18.33 5.73
C THR A 178 18.23 -17.68 4.70
N GLY A 179 17.66 -17.19 3.61
CA GLY A 179 18.32 -16.52 2.50
C GLY A 179 17.27 -16.10 1.48
N ILE A 180 17.60 -15.18 0.57
CA ILE A 180 16.61 -14.60 -0.37
C ILE A 180 15.97 -15.63 -1.31
N ASP A 181 16.65 -16.76 -1.51
CA ASP A 181 16.21 -17.87 -2.36
C ASP A 181 15.94 -19.17 -1.59
N VAL A 182 16.08 -19.15 -0.26
CA VAL A 182 15.85 -20.31 0.60
C VAL A 182 14.57 -20.08 1.39
N MET A 183 13.46 -20.50 0.79
CA MET A 183 12.10 -20.37 1.35
C MET A 183 11.68 -21.68 2.03
N GLN A 184 11.18 -21.59 3.26
CA GLN A 184 10.73 -22.71 4.07
C GLN A 184 9.32 -22.46 4.64
N GLY A 185 8.68 -23.51 5.13
CA GLY A 185 7.30 -23.44 5.65
C GLY A 185 6.27 -23.16 4.57
N VAL A 186 5.15 -22.55 4.96
CA VAL A 186 4.03 -22.23 4.07
C VAL A 186 4.33 -20.96 3.28
N GLN A 187 3.87 -20.97 2.03
CA GLN A 187 3.92 -19.83 1.14
C GLN A 187 2.51 -19.49 0.68
N ALA A 188 2.26 -18.20 0.49
CA ALA A 188 1.04 -17.72 -0.14
C ALA A 188 1.42 -16.64 -1.14
N PRO A 189 0.94 -16.70 -2.38
CA PRO A 189 0.04 -17.72 -2.90
C PRO A 189 0.76 -19.04 -3.22
N TYR A 190 0.01 -20.14 -3.24
CA TYR A 190 0.55 -21.46 -3.55
C TYR A 190 -0.55 -22.38 -4.07
N ILE A 191 -0.17 -23.30 -4.97
CA ILE A 191 -0.97 -24.49 -5.27
C ILE A 191 -0.09 -25.74 -5.36
N ALA A 192 -0.57 -26.87 -4.86
CA ALA A 192 0.23 -28.09 -4.72
C ALA A 192 0.74 -28.65 -6.05
N SER A 193 -0.06 -28.57 -7.12
CA SER A 193 0.34 -29.04 -8.44
C SER A 193 1.38 -28.17 -9.13
N ALA A 194 1.70 -26.99 -8.59
CA ALA A 194 2.71 -26.09 -9.13
C ALA A 194 3.29 -25.17 -8.03
N ALA A 195 3.98 -25.77 -7.06
CA ALA A 195 4.50 -25.10 -5.87
C ALA A 195 5.40 -23.88 -6.16
N THR A 196 6.13 -23.89 -7.28
CA THR A 196 7.05 -22.80 -7.68
C THR A 196 6.41 -21.79 -8.62
N ARG A 197 5.12 -21.92 -8.96
CA ARG A 197 4.48 -21.14 -10.04
C ARG A 197 4.55 -19.62 -9.82
N ASN A 198 4.50 -19.16 -8.58
CA ASN A 198 4.61 -17.73 -8.31
C ASN A 198 6.03 -17.18 -8.54
N TRP A 199 7.04 -18.04 -8.41
CA TRP A 199 8.45 -17.62 -8.36
C TRP A 199 9.20 -17.91 -9.64
N ASN A 200 8.95 -19.06 -10.26
CA ASN A 200 9.67 -19.51 -11.42
C ASN A 200 8.86 -19.25 -12.70
N PRO A 201 9.44 -18.56 -13.69
CA PRO A 201 8.78 -18.36 -14.97
C PRO A 201 8.65 -19.69 -15.72
N THR A 202 7.62 -19.80 -16.55
CA THR A 202 7.36 -20.95 -17.42
C THR A 202 7.03 -20.48 -18.84
N GLY A 203 7.25 -21.32 -19.85
CA GLY A 203 7.03 -20.96 -21.25
C GLY A 203 8.21 -20.19 -21.86
N SER A 204 8.07 -19.71 -23.08
CA SER A 204 9.14 -19.05 -23.84
C SER A 204 8.58 -17.99 -24.80
N GLY A 205 9.42 -17.02 -25.14
CA GLY A 205 9.06 -15.91 -26.04
C GLY A 205 7.75 -15.24 -25.61
N VAL A 206 6.82 -15.17 -26.56
CA VAL A 206 5.48 -14.59 -26.42
C VAL A 206 4.56 -15.34 -25.43
N ASN A 207 4.88 -16.59 -25.10
CA ASN A 207 4.07 -17.43 -24.21
C ASN A 207 4.59 -17.51 -22.78
N ILE A 208 5.60 -16.71 -22.44
CA ILE A 208 6.19 -16.75 -21.11
C ILE A 208 5.19 -16.26 -20.04
N LYS A 209 5.07 -16.98 -18.93
CA LYS A 209 4.28 -16.63 -17.74
C LYS A 209 5.22 -16.50 -16.55
N ASN A 210 5.08 -15.45 -15.74
CA ASN A 210 6.02 -15.16 -14.64
C ASN A 210 5.29 -14.62 -13.41
N GLY A 211 4.92 -15.55 -12.53
CA GLY A 211 4.13 -15.30 -11.33
C GLY A 211 2.66 -15.00 -11.61
N TRP A 212 1.84 -15.09 -10.56
CA TRP A 212 0.43 -14.65 -10.61
C TRP A 212 0.13 -13.56 -9.57
N ALA A 213 0.91 -13.46 -8.49
CA ALA A 213 0.82 -12.38 -7.51
C ALA A 213 1.83 -11.28 -7.82
N LYS A 214 1.30 -10.14 -8.25
CA LYS A 214 2.07 -9.03 -8.78
C LYS A 214 1.56 -7.71 -8.22
N TRP A 215 2.50 -6.81 -7.97
CA TRP A 215 2.28 -5.37 -7.79
C TRP A 215 2.82 -4.67 -9.01
N TYR A 216 1.92 -4.21 -9.87
CA TYR A 216 2.30 -3.48 -11.07
C TYR A 216 2.64 -2.05 -10.71
N TYR A 217 3.69 -1.52 -11.32
CA TYR A 217 4.19 -0.17 -11.04
C TYR A 217 3.17 0.87 -11.51
N TYR A 218 2.61 0.62 -12.69
CA TYR A 218 1.45 1.30 -13.25
C TYR A 218 0.79 0.36 -14.27
N THR A 219 -0.49 0.57 -14.55
CA THR A 219 -1.16 -0.07 -15.68
C THR A 219 -2.03 0.95 -16.40
N LEU A 220 -2.26 0.72 -17.69
CA LEU A 220 -3.25 1.47 -18.44
C LEU A 220 -4.64 1.16 -17.86
N GLY A 221 -5.51 2.16 -17.69
CA GLY A 221 -6.96 1.92 -17.56
C GLY A 221 -7.45 1.17 -18.80
N GLU A 222 -8.12 0.04 -18.60
CA GLU A 222 -8.10 -1.12 -19.51
C GLU A 222 -9.08 -1.03 -20.70
N TYR A 223 -9.40 0.18 -21.18
CA TYR A 223 -10.37 0.36 -22.27
C TYR A 223 -9.89 -0.16 -23.64
N ASN A 224 -8.59 -0.39 -23.83
CA ASN A 224 -8.02 -0.74 -25.14
C ASN A 224 -7.21 -2.04 -25.10
N TYR A 225 -7.41 -2.89 -26.13
CA TYR A 225 -6.70 -4.16 -26.36
C TYR A 225 -5.17 -4.01 -26.55
N ASP A 226 -4.62 -2.80 -26.46
CA ASP A 226 -3.29 -2.48 -26.97
C ASP A 226 -2.22 -2.39 -25.86
N SER A 227 -1.43 -3.45 -25.82
CA SER A 227 -0.02 -3.70 -25.44
C SER A 227 0.86 -2.74 -24.64
N MET A 228 0.48 -1.53 -24.24
CA MET A 228 1.49 -0.54 -23.83
C MET A 228 1.89 -0.56 -22.35
N SER A 229 1.28 -1.41 -21.51
CA SER A 229 1.94 -1.85 -20.26
C SER A 229 3.29 -2.50 -20.55
N LEU A 230 3.49 -2.98 -21.78
CA LEU A 230 4.69 -3.66 -22.26
C LEU A 230 5.70 -2.71 -22.92
N VAL A 231 5.33 -1.51 -23.35
CA VAL A 231 6.24 -0.62 -24.09
C VAL A 231 6.86 0.36 -23.10
N ASP A 232 8.16 0.63 -23.24
CA ASP A 232 8.82 1.73 -22.54
C ASP A 232 8.19 3.06 -23.03
N TYR A 233 7.09 3.45 -22.39
CA TYR A 233 6.49 4.76 -22.56
C TYR A 233 6.99 5.66 -21.45
N GLU A 234 7.77 6.68 -21.84
CA GLU A 234 8.32 7.83 -21.10
C GLU A 234 8.68 7.58 -19.62
N THR A 235 9.92 7.88 -19.25
CA THR A 235 10.43 7.84 -17.86
C THR A 235 9.85 8.97 -17.01
N GLU A 236 8.56 9.22 -17.11
CA GLU A 236 7.86 10.21 -16.30
C GLU A 236 7.58 9.64 -14.91
N ASN A 237 7.61 10.54 -13.93
CA ASN A 237 7.38 10.20 -12.55
C ASN A 237 5.91 9.88 -12.34
N ARG A 238 5.62 8.64 -11.92
CA ARG A 238 4.27 8.19 -11.63
C ARG A 238 3.88 8.52 -10.20
N SER A 239 2.60 8.84 -10.01
CA SER A 239 2.06 9.10 -8.68
C SER A 239 1.97 7.81 -7.87
N TRP A 240 2.29 7.92 -6.58
CA TRP A 240 2.13 6.82 -5.64
C TRP A 240 1.92 7.34 -4.23
N MET A 241 1.33 6.51 -3.39
CA MET A 241 1.23 6.74 -1.95
C MET A 241 1.49 5.45 -1.20
N VAL A 242 2.26 5.52 -0.13
CA VAL A 242 2.45 4.42 0.83
C VAL A 242 1.92 4.88 2.18
N ILE A 243 1.16 4.03 2.86
CA ILE A 243 0.62 4.32 4.18
C ILE A 243 0.62 3.07 5.04
N GLY A 244 1.02 3.19 6.30
CA GLY A 244 1.06 2.04 7.17
C GLY A 244 1.64 2.30 8.55
N THR A 245 1.95 1.19 9.19
CA THR A 245 2.63 1.07 10.48
C THR A 245 3.72 0.00 10.35
N GLU A 246 4.38 -0.32 11.46
CA GLU A 246 5.29 -1.45 11.58
C GLU A 246 4.63 -2.83 11.41
N SER A 247 3.30 -2.95 11.49
CA SER A 247 2.59 -4.24 11.38
C SER A 247 1.91 -4.47 10.03
N ALA A 248 1.52 -3.40 9.33
CA ALA A 248 0.84 -3.48 8.05
C ALA A 248 0.97 -2.18 7.26
N PHE A 249 0.99 -2.29 5.94
CA PHE A 249 1.02 -1.16 5.04
C PHE A 249 0.24 -1.42 3.74
N TYR A 250 -0.07 -0.33 3.06
CA TYR A 250 -0.71 -0.29 1.76
C TYR A 250 0.13 0.53 0.78
N ILE A 251 0.07 0.14 -0.50
CA ILE A 251 0.68 0.85 -1.61
C ILE A 251 -0.43 1.23 -2.59
N LEU A 252 -0.50 2.49 -2.95
CA LEU A 252 -1.50 3.06 -3.85
C LEU A 252 -0.77 3.61 -5.07
N ASN A 253 -0.58 2.77 -6.09
CA ASN A 253 0.10 3.15 -7.34
C ASN A 253 -0.88 3.79 -8.30
N GLY A 254 -0.52 4.95 -8.86
CA GLY A 254 -1.35 5.68 -9.81
C GLY A 254 -1.74 4.88 -11.05
N VAL A 255 -2.95 5.14 -11.54
CA VAL A 255 -3.39 4.77 -12.88
C VAL A 255 -2.88 5.85 -13.81
N ASP A 256 -1.98 5.53 -14.72
CA ASP A 256 -1.62 6.46 -15.77
C ASP A 256 -1.54 5.71 -17.08
N ASN A 257 -2.48 6.03 -17.97
CA ASN A 257 -2.69 5.29 -19.19
C ASN A 257 -2.28 6.04 -20.46
N GLN A 258 -1.88 7.30 -20.34
CA GLN A 258 -1.45 8.21 -21.43
C GLN A 258 -2.15 8.11 -22.81
N LYS A 259 -3.37 7.52 -22.87
CA LYS A 259 -4.27 7.50 -24.04
C LYS A 259 -5.73 7.36 -23.59
N ASN A 260 -6.54 8.36 -23.92
CA ASN A 260 -8.01 8.32 -23.97
C ASN A 260 -8.75 7.84 -22.69
N ILE A 261 -8.25 8.08 -21.48
CA ILE A 261 -9.13 8.16 -20.29
C ILE A 261 -9.31 9.61 -19.86
N PRO A 262 -10.47 9.95 -19.25
CA PRO A 262 -10.68 11.24 -18.61
C PRO A 262 -9.55 11.60 -17.64
N ASP A 263 -9.22 12.88 -17.53
CA ASP A 263 -8.15 13.35 -16.63
C ASP A 263 -8.40 12.96 -15.16
N GLU A 264 -9.67 12.93 -14.75
CA GLU A 264 -10.12 12.45 -13.44
C GLU A 264 -9.75 10.99 -13.14
N GLU A 265 -9.57 10.15 -14.17
CA GLU A 265 -9.18 8.76 -14.00
C GLU A 265 -7.66 8.59 -13.81
N LYS A 266 -6.84 9.58 -14.21
CA LYS A 266 -5.36 9.54 -14.07
C LYS A 266 -4.91 9.71 -12.62
N GLU A 267 -5.78 10.22 -11.76
CA GLU A 267 -5.49 10.44 -10.35
C GLU A 267 -5.85 9.25 -9.44
N LEU A 268 -6.55 8.27 -10.02
CA LEU A 268 -6.96 7.05 -9.34
C LEU A 268 -5.75 6.18 -9.04
N ALA A 269 -5.86 5.36 -7.99
CA ALA A 269 -4.79 4.45 -7.63
C ALA A 269 -5.26 3.00 -7.46
N PHE A 270 -4.38 2.08 -7.77
CA PHE A 270 -4.50 0.69 -7.41
C PHE A 270 -4.00 0.45 -6.00
N CYS A 271 -4.83 -0.12 -5.14
CA CYS A 271 -4.43 -0.45 -3.78
C CYS A 271 -3.86 -1.88 -3.69
N TYR A 272 -2.70 -1.99 -3.07
CA TYR A 272 -2.03 -3.22 -2.66
C TYR A 272 -1.70 -3.12 -1.18
N GLY A 273 -1.27 -4.22 -0.57
CA GLY A 273 -0.89 -4.18 0.84
C GLY A 273 -0.40 -5.52 1.37
N PHE A 274 0.27 -5.44 2.51
CA PHE A 274 0.80 -6.59 3.24
C PHE A 274 0.84 -6.27 4.74
N GLY A 275 0.55 -7.27 5.57
CA GLY A 275 0.73 -7.16 7.01
C GLY A 275 -0.28 -7.97 7.81
N ALA A 276 -0.38 -7.66 9.10
CA ALA A 276 -1.31 -8.31 10.01
C ALA A 276 -2.70 -7.66 9.98
N PHE A 277 -3.76 -8.46 9.85
CA PHE A 277 -5.14 -8.03 10.10
C PHE A 277 -5.50 -8.17 11.58
N ASN A 278 -6.54 -7.46 12.01
CA ASN A 278 -7.05 -7.54 13.38
C ASN A 278 -7.97 -8.78 13.49
N PRO A 279 -7.55 -9.87 14.17
CA PRO A 279 -8.36 -11.08 14.20
C PRO A 279 -9.65 -10.88 15.03
N ILE A 280 -10.71 -11.60 14.65
CA ILE A 280 -11.93 -11.72 15.48
C ILE A 280 -11.72 -12.74 16.59
N ALA A 281 -11.01 -13.82 16.28
CA ALA A 281 -10.72 -14.89 17.23
C ALA A 281 -9.38 -14.62 17.92
N ASN A 282 -9.38 -14.57 19.25
CA ASN A 282 -8.18 -14.29 20.06
C ASN A 282 -7.08 -15.35 19.89
N ASP A 283 -7.43 -16.54 19.44
CA ASP A 283 -6.51 -17.67 19.23
C ASP A 283 -6.03 -17.82 17.78
N ASP A 284 -6.37 -16.87 16.89
CA ASP A 284 -5.85 -16.87 15.52
C ASP A 284 -4.37 -16.42 15.49
N LEU A 285 -3.48 -17.39 15.33
CA LEU A 285 -2.03 -17.17 15.29
C LEU A 285 -1.50 -16.77 13.91
N PHE A 286 -2.33 -16.78 12.86
CA PHE A 286 -1.90 -16.56 11.47
C PHE A 286 -2.70 -15.44 10.82
N THR A 287 -2.36 -14.22 11.19
CA THR A 287 -3.13 -13.02 10.84
C THR A 287 -2.57 -12.23 9.66
N HIS A 288 -1.68 -12.83 8.87
CA HIS A 288 -1.03 -12.11 7.76
C HIS A 288 -1.79 -12.23 6.45
N PHE A 289 -2.02 -11.08 5.82
CA PHE A 289 -2.64 -10.94 4.51
C PHE A 289 -1.66 -10.36 3.48
N LEU A 290 -1.95 -10.65 2.21
CA LEU A 290 -1.34 -10.00 1.05
C LEU A 290 -2.45 -9.62 0.07
N LEU A 291 -2.50 -8.34 -0.30
CA LEU A 291 -3.33 -7.84 -1.40
C LEU A 291 -2.45 -7.72 -2.64
N ALA A 292 -2.67 -8.58 -3.61
CA ALA A 292 -1.93 -8.60 -4.87
C ALA A 292 -2.81 -9.06 -6.02
N SER A 293 -2.29 -8.98 -7.25
CA SER A 293 -2.92 -9.72 -8.35
C SER A 293 -2.95 -11.24 -8.09
N ASN A 294 -3.70 -11.95 -8.90
CA ASN A 294 -3.91 -13.38 -8.97
C ASN A 294 -4.22 -13.72 -10.43
N VAL A 295 -3.26 -13.39 -11.31
CA VAL A 295 -3.41 -13.52 -12.76
C VAL A 295 -2.28 -14.38 -13.32
N TRP A 296 -2.61 -15.62 -13.69
CA TRP A 296 -1.67 -16.57 -14.30
C TRP A 296 -1.72 -16.50 -15.84
N GLU A 297 -1.32 -15.35 -16.38
CA GLU A 297 -1.34 -15.08 -17.82
C GLU A 297 0.06 -14.86 -18.43
N THR A 298 0.12 -14.88 -19.76
CA THR A 298 1.34 -14.55 -20.49
C THR A 298 1.79 -13.12 -20.19
N ALA A 299 3.09 -12.91 -20.13
CA ALA A 299 3.75 -11.65 -19.80
C ALA A 299 3.33 -10.49 -20.67
N GLN A 300 3.01 -10.81 -21.92
CA GLN A 300 2.54 -9.90 -22.94
C GLN A 300 1.01 -9.79 -23.02
N SER A 301 0.25 -10.56 -22.24
CA SER A 301 -1.22 -10.49 -22.30
C SER A 301 -1.69 -9.09 -21.93
N THR A 302 -2.45 -8.42 -22.77
CA THR A 302 -2.83 -7.01 -22.60
C THR A 302 -4.21 -6.85 -21.95
N LEU A 303 -4.91 -7.97 -21.74
CA LEU A 303 -6.31 -8.01 -21.38
C LEU A 303 -6.53 -8.15 -19.87
N ASN A 304 -7.41 -7.30 -19.34
CA ASN A 304 -8.05 -7.43 -18.04
C ASN A 304 -7.09 -7.79 -16.89
N ARG A 305 -5.96 -7.09 -16.77
CA ARG A 305 -4.96 -7.39 -15.73
C ARG A 305 -5.44 -6.99 -14.35
N MET A 306 -6.30 -5.96 -14.26
CA MET A 306 -6.64 -5.25 -13.04
C MET A 306 -8.12 -4.89 -12.88
N GLU A 307 -8.82 -4.43 -13.93
CA GLU A 307 -10.09 -3.68 -13.84
C GLU A 307 -11.28 -4.54 -13.40
N SER A 308 -11.36 -5.80 -13.83
CA SER A 308 -12.42 -6.69 -13.38
C SER A 308 -12.27 -7.08 -11.89
N PHE A 309 -11.17 -6.69 -11.23
CA PHE A 309 -10.71 -7.33 -10.01
C PHE A 309 -10.17 -6.39 -8.93
N THR A 310 -10.13 -5.08 -9.20
CA THR A 310 -9.93 -4.02 -8.20
C THR A 310 -11.16 -3.74 -7.37
N ARG A 311 -12.34 -4.20 -7.83
CA ARG A 311 -13.59 -4.24 -7.09
C ARG A 311 -13.44 -4.92 -5.72
N ASP A 312 -12.61 -5.96 -5.61
CA ASP A 312 -12.42 -6.72 -4.38
C ASP A 312 -11.28 -6.19 -3.49
N VAL A 313 -10.48 -5.27 -4.05
CA VAL A 313 -9.47 -4.48 -3.33
C VAL A 313 -10.09 -3.26 -2.66
N VAL A 314 -11.17 -2.71 -3.24
CA VAL A 314 -12.13 -1.95 -2.46
C VAL A 314 -12.94 -2.97 -1.70
N VAL A 315 -12.40 -3.41 -0.57
CA VAL A 315 -13.03 -4.38 0.31
C VAL A 315 -14.55 -4.22 0.23
N GLY A 316 -15.23 -5.25 -0.30
CA GLY A 316 -16.67 -5.20 -0.51
C GLY A 316 -17.19 -4.98 -1.90
N SER A 317 -17.19 -6.06 -2.66
CA SER A 317 -18.38 -6.39 -3.43
C SER A 317 -18.94 -7.73 -2.96
N GLU A 318 -20.24 -7.93 -3.16
CA GLU A 318 -21.00 -9.04 -2.57
C GLU A 318 -20.93 -10.35 -3.38
N GLU A 319 -20.25 -10.39 -4.54
CA GLU A 319 -20.39 -11.52 -5.45
C GLU A 319 -19.34 -12.64 -5.32
N TYR A 320 -19.84 -13.83 -5.63
CA TYR A 320 -19.22 -15.15 -5.59
C TYR A 320 -18.11 -15.29 -6.66
N ALA A 321 -16.90 -15.66 -6.24
CA ALA A 321 -16.06 -16.71 -6.85
C ALA A 321 -14.57 -16.50 -6.55
N ASN A 322 -14.12 -17.18 -5.49
CA ASN A 322 -12.78 -17.63 -5.13
C ASN A 322 -11.96 -18.32 -6.25
N THR A 323 -12.54 -18.53 -7.43
CA THR A 323 -11.90 -19.20 -8.58
C THR A 323 -11.78 -18.31 -9.82
N ALA A 324 -12.22 -17.06 -9.77
CA ALA A 324 -12.01 -16.12 -10.87
C ALA A 324 -10.54 -15.66 -10.90
N LEU A 325 -9.97 -15.53 -12.11
CA LEU A 325 -8.72 -14.79 -12.35
C LEU A 325 -8.87 -13.40 -11.72
N GLY A 326 -7.82 -12.74 -11.20
CA GLY A 326 -7.99 -11.35 -10.75
C GLY A 326 -7.00 -10.76 -9.76
N ARG A 327 -7.45 -10.03 -8.73
CA ARG A 327 -6.69 -9.66 -7.53
C ARG A 327 -7.30 -10.42 -6.35
N SER A 328 -6.47 -10.83 -5.40
CA SER A 328 -6.93 -11.68 -4.31
C SER A 328 -6.32 -11.27 -2.99
N VAL A 329 -7.06 -11.58 -1.93
CA VAL A 329 -6.54 -11.58 -0.57
C VAL A 329 -5.93 -12.95 -0.36
N PHE A 330 -4.62 -13.00 -0.25
CA PHE A 330 -3.92 -14.22 0.14
C PHE A 330 -3.69 -14.21 1.64
N LEU A 331 -4.00 -15.33 2.30
CA LEU A 331 -3.66 -15.53 3.70
C LEU A 331 -2.45 -16.45 3.79
N GLN A 332 -1.60 -16.22 4.79
CA GLN A 332 -0.49 -17.12 5.07
C GLN A 332 -0.99 -18.55 5.35
N ARG A 333 -2.02 -18.69 6.19
CA ARG A 333 -2.65 -19.97 6.55
C ARG A 333 -4.14 -19.80 6.80
N GLY A 334 -4.87 -20.90 6.73
CA GLY A 334 -6.24 -20.95 7.22
C GLY A 334 -6.27 -20.91 8.74
N TYR A 335 -7.43 -20.60 9.32
CA TYR A 335 -7.63 -20.49 10.77
C TYR A 335 -7.23 -21.79 11.47
N LYS A 336 -7.60 -22.93 10.88
CA LYS A 336 -7.23 -24.28 11.35
C LYS A 336 -5.81 -24.71 10.91
N LYS A 337 -4.93 -23.74 10.64
CA LYS A 337 -3.52 -23.93 10.26
C LYS A 337 -3.30 -24.66 8.94
N SER A 338 -4.34 -24.78 8.11
CA SER A 338 -4.22 -25.37 6.77
C SER A 338 -3.16 -24.60 5.98
N ALA A 339 -2.29 -25.36 5.31
CA ALA A 339 -1.50 -24.80 4.24
C ALA A 339 -2.47 -24.39 3.13
N TYR A 340 -2.29 -23.17 2.59
CA TYR A 340 -3.06 -22.64 1.47
C TYR A 340 -4.48 -22.22 1.87
N ALA A 341 -4.60 -20.98 2.36
CA ALA A 341 -5.90 -20.34 2.53
C ALA A 341 -6.08 -19.24 1.49
N GLN A 342 -7.20 -19.33 0.80
CA GLN A 342 -7.72 -18.24 0.00
C GLN A 342 -8.58 -17.36 0.89
N ALA A 343 -8.60 -16.07 0.58
CA ALA A 343 -9.52 -15.16 1.24
C ALA A 343 -10.13 -14.17 0.25
N THR A 344 -11.20 -13.57 0.72
CA THR A 344 -11.79 -12.37 0.15
C THR A 344 -11.96 -11.33 1.24
N CYS A 345 -12.17 -10.08 0.85
CA CYS A 345 -12.49 -9.00 1.75
C CYS A 345 -13.88 -8.44 1.40
N ARG A 346 -14.76 -8.31 2.41
CA ARG A 346 -16.11 -7.75 2.25
C ARG A 346 -16.31 -6.44 3.02
N LYS A 347 -16.98 -5.47 2.39
CA LYS A 347 -17.69 -4.35 3.05
C LYS A 347 -19.10 -4.81 3.33
N ALA A 348 -19.73 -4.22 4.33
CA ALA A 348 -21.18 -4.27 4.43
C ALA A 348 -21.74 -3.15 3.54
N THR A 349 -22.33 -3.49 2.39
CA THR A 349 -23.03 -2.50 1.56
C THR A 349 -24.47 -2.33 2.04
N LEU A 350 -24.99 -1.11 1.95
CA LEU A 350 -26.40 -0.81 2.25
C LEU A 350 -27.29 -0.98 1.00
N GLU A 351 -26.70 -1.18 -0.17
CA GLU A 351 -27.41 -1.38 -1.43
C GLU A 351 -26.96 -2.67 -2.14
N PRO A 352 -27.88 -3.46 -2.71
CA PRO A 352 -27.63 -4.80 -3.28
C PRO A 352 -27.05 -4.76 -4.70
N GLY A 353 -26.54 -3.61 -5.15
CA GLY A 353 -26.01 -3.44 -6.50
C GLY A 353 -24.76 -4.28 -6.72
N ILE A 354 -24.78 -5.10 -7.77
CA ILE A 354 -23.56 -5.72 -8.31
C ILE A 354 -22.55 -4.64 -8.71
N ASN A 355 -21.28 -4.84 -8.36
CA ASN A 355 -20.17 -4.00 -8.79
C ASN A 355 -20.00 -2.60 -8.17
N VAL A 356 -20.71 -2.28 -7.09
CA VAL A 356 -20.58 -0.95 -6.46
C VAL A 356 -19.24 -0.80 -5.76
N VAL A 357 -18.57 0.34 -5.95
CA VAL A 357 -17.28 0.68 -5.35
C VAL A 357 -17.51 1.64 -4.17
N SER A 358 -16.75 1.48 -3.08
CA SER A 358 -16.78 2.35 -1.88
C SER A 358 -16.84 3.84 -2.24
N GLY A 359 -17.77 4.57 -1.64
CA GLY A 359 -17.94 6.01 -1.82
C GLY A 359 -18.39 6.48 -3.20
N SER A 360 -18.58 5.59 -4.18
CA SER A 360 -18.84 5.98 -5.57
C SER A 360 -20.13 6.78 -5.73
N SER A 361 -20.06 7.90 -6.45
CA SER A 361 -21.20 8.79 -6.68
C SER A 361 -22.20 8.27 -7.72
N ALA A 362 -21.78 7.30 -8.54
CA ALA A 362 -22.59 6.66 -9.57
C ALA A 362 -23.15 5.29 -9.15
N GLY A 363 -22.58 4.68 -8.11
CA GLY A 363 -22.94 3.32 -7.67
C GLY A 363 -23.90 3.23 -6.48
N TYR A 364 -24.15 4.32 -5.76
CA TYR A 364 -25.07 4.36 -4.60
C TYR A 364 -26.22 5.36 -4.85
N ALA A 365 -27.45 4.97 -4.48
CA ALA A 365 -28.63 5.80 -4.55
C ALA A 365 -28.70 6.83 -3.42
N VAL A 366 -28.17 6.50 -2.23
CA VAL A 366 -28.25 7.37 -1.04
C VAL A 366 -26.96 8.16 -0.81
N SER A 367 -27.08 9.46 -0.54
CA SER A 367 -25.96 10.36 -0.22
C SER A 367 -25.68 10.45 1.28
N ALA A 368 -24.47 10.89 1.64
CA ALA A 368 -24.09 11.19 3.02
C ALA A 368 -25.07 12.15 3.73
N GLU A 369 -25.65 13.11 3.00
CA GLU A 369 -26.62 14.07 3.53
C GLU A 369 -27.89 13.39 4.06
N VAL A 370 -28.38 12.37 3.35
CA VAL A 370 -29.55 11.60 3.77
C VAL A 370 -29.26 10.77 5.02
N PHE A 371 -28.01 10.31 5.19
CA PHE A 371 -27.56 9.61 6.39
C PHE A 371 -27.24 10.54 7.57
N GLY A 372 -27.21 11.86 7.35
CA GLY A 372 -26.78 12.83 8.36
C GLY A 372 -25.27 12.80 8.64
N GLY A 373 -24.46 12.26 7.72
CA GLY A 373 -23.01 12.13 7.86
C GLY A 373 -22.40 11.02 7.01
N VAL A 374 -21.08 10.83 7.12
CA VAL A 374 -20.38 9.73 6.45
C VAL A 374 -20.28 8.52 7.37
N VAL A 375 -20.90 7.42 6.97
CA VAL A 375 -20.74 6.12 7.60
C VAL A 375 -19.45 5.48 7.10
N ILE A 376 -18.56 5.13 8.01
CA ILE A 376 -17.31 4.44 7.70
C ILE A 376 -17.33 3.03 8.27
N GLN A 377 -16.78 2.07 7.52
CA GLN A 377 -16.71 0.68 7.94
C GLN A 377 -15.29 0.15 7.80
N THR A 378 -14.94 -0.82 8.65
CA THR A 378 -13.67 -1.54 8.48
C THR A 378 -13.91 -2.81 7.66
N PRO A 379 -13.17 -2.98 6.57
CA PRO A 379 -13.05 -4.21 5.79
C PRO A 379 -12.98 -5.53 6.56
N LEU A 380 -13.91 -6.46 6.30
CA LEU A 380 -13.91 -7.80 6.88
C LEU A 380 -13.16 -8.80 5.98
N VAL A 381 -12.10 -9.41 6.52
CA VAL A 381 -11.37 -10.53 5.92
C VAL A 381 -12.14 -11.83 6.14
N LEU A 382 -12.42 -12.53 5.06
CA LEU A 382 -13.10 -13.83 5.05
C LEU A 382 -12.17 -14.89 4.47
N GLU A 383 -11.89 -15.95 5.23
CA GLU A 383 -11.28 -17.15 4.67
C GLU A 383 -12.31 -17.90 3.82
N VAL A 384 -11.91 -18.33 2.63
CA VAL A 384 -12.75 -19.12 1.75
C VAL A 384 -12.27 -20.56 1.75
N THR A 385 -13.18 -21.47 2.11
CA THR A 385 -12.92 -22.90 2.17
C THR A 385 -13.04 -23.55 0.78
N ALA A 386 -12.60 -24.81 0.66
CA ALA A 386 -12.71 -25.57 -0.59
C ALA A 386 -14.17 -25.81 -1.04
N SER A 387 -15.14 -25.76 -0.11
CA SER A 387 -16.58 -25.80 -0.39
C SER A 387 -17.18 -24.42 -0.73
N SER A 388 -16.33 -23.41 -0.96
CA SER A 388 -16.72 -22.02 -1.25
C SER A 388 -17.51 -21.33 -0.12
N GLN A 389 -17.41 -21.84 1.11
CA GLN A 389 -17.98 -21.17 2.29
C GLN A 389 -17.00 -20.10 2.77
N ALA A 390 -17.50 -18.90 3.05
CA ALA A 390 -16.72 -17.76 3.53
C ALA A 390 -16.87 -17.59 5.04
N HIS A 391 -15.75 -17.65 5.77
CA HIS A 391 -15.69 -17.65 7.23
C HIS A 391 -14.96 -16.38 7.72
N PRO A 392 -15.53 -15.61 8.66
CA PRO A 392 -14.89 -14.39 9.15
C PRO A 392 -13.60 -14.68 9.91
N ARG A 393 -12.53 -13.96 9.56
CA ARG A 393 -11.21 -14.06 10.18
C ARG A 393 -10.84 -12.83 10.98
N GLY A 394 -11.13 -11.65 10.44
CA GLY A 394 -10.67 -10.41 11.05
C GLY A 394 -10.94 -9.20 10.20
N PHE A 395 -10.37 -8.06 10.57
CA PHE A 395 -10.56 -6.79 9.89
C PHE A 395 -9.24 -6.23 9.39
N LEU A 396 -9.20 -5.72 8.16
CA LEU A 396 -7.99 -5.04 7.67
C LEU A 396 -7.69 -3.80 8.53
N PRO A 397 -6.42 -3.52 8.85
CA PRO A 397 -6.05 -2.37 9.66
C PRO A 397 -6.05 -1.10 8.81
N LEU A 398 -6.25 0.06 9.43
CA LEU A 398 -6.14 1.43 8.87
C LEU A 398 -7.17 1.81 7.80
N ILE A 399 -7.44 0.92 6.83
CA ILE A 399 -8.33 1.20 5.72
C ILE A 399 -9.81 1.17 6.15
N LYS A 400 -10.59 2.12 5.66
CA LYS A 400 -12.04 2.24 5.86
C LYS A 400 -12.75 2.40 4.52
N THR A 401 -13.97 1.88 4.45
CA THR A 401 -14.85 1.97 3.28
C THR A 401 -16.12 2.75 3.61
N ILE A 402 -16.73 3.33 2.59
CA ILE A 402 -17.95 4.14 2.66
C ILE A 402 -19.07 3.38 1.91
N PRO A 403 -20.16 2.98 2.59
CA PRO A 403 -21.23 2.18 2.02
C PRO A 403 -22.36 3.03 1.39
N HIS A 404 -22.08 4.28 1.04
CA HIS A 404 -23.01 5.22 0.40
C HIS A 404 -22.25 6.23 -0.48
N LYS A 405 -22.96 7.11 -1.19
CA LYS A 405 -22.34 8.17 -2.00
C LYS A 405 -21.61 9.18 -1.11
N ALA A 406 -20.34 9.44 -1.42
CA ALA A 406 -19.52 10.45 -0.77
C ALA A 406 -18.71 11.24 -1.81
N LEU A 407 -18.37 12.48 -1.49
CA LEU A 407 -17.65 13.40 -2.37
C LEU A 407 -16.46 13.98 -1.60
N TYR A 408 -15.36 13.22 -1.56
CA TYR A 408 -14.09 13.69 -1.04
C TYR A 408 -13.09 13.85 -2.18
N SER A 409 -12.22 14.86 -2.10
CA SER A 409 -11.12 15.06 -3.04
C SER A 409 -10.00 14.05 -2.80
N ASN A 410 -9.17 13.84 -3.83
CA ASN A 410 -8.02 12.96 -3.75
C ASN A 410 -7.01 13.48 -2.72
N VAL A 411 -6.58 12.63 -1.78
CA VAL A 411 -5.64 13.00 -0.69
C VAL A 411 -6.21 14.08 0.26
N GLN A 412 -7.55 14.17 0.37
CA GLN A 412 -8.20 15.08 1.31
C GLN A 412 -8.05 14.60 2.76
N LEU A 413 -7.65 15.50 3.65
CA LEU A 413 -7.70 15.30 5.10
C LEU A 413 -9.09 15.63 5.64
N ILE A 414 -9.58 14.77 6.53
CA ILE A 414 -10.88 14.89 7.19
C ILE A 414 -10.63 14.79 8.71
N GLU A 415 -11.09 15.80 9.44
CA GLU A 415 -10.92 15.94 10.89
C GLU A 415 -12.31 15.99 11.53
N GLU A 416 -12.79 14.85 12.03
CA GLU A 416 -14.16 14.74 12.55
C GLU A 416 -14.20 13.81 13.77
N GLY A 417 -14.85 14.24 14.86
CA GLY A 417 -15.03 13.42 16.06
C GLY A 417 -13.72 12.94 16.73
N GLY A 418 -12.62 13.70 16.59
CA GLY A 418 -11.30 13.32 17.10
C GLY A 418 -10.52 12.35 16.22
N LEU A 419 -11.12 11.87 15.13
CA LEU A 419 -10.45 11.05 14.12
C LEU A 419 -9.82 11.95 13.05
N VAL A 420 -8.67 11.49 12.55
CA VAL A 420 -8.06 12.02 11.33
C VAL A 420 -8.13 10.95 10.26
N LEU A 421 -8.83 11.25 9.17
CA LEU A 421 -8.94 10.36 8.02
C LEU A 421 -8.28 10.99 6.80
N LEU A 422 -7.63 10.17 5.98
CA LEU A 422 -7.07 10.57 4.69
C LEU A 422 -7.82 9.86 3.57
N ALA A 423 -8.57 10.62 2.78
CA ALA A 423 -9.28 10.11 1.62
C ALA A 423 -8.31 9.88 0.45
N LYS A 424 -8.41 8.73 -0.20
CA LYS A 424 -7.65 8.43 -1.42
C LYS A 424 -8.59 7.88 -2.48
N HIS A 425 -8.49 8.45 -3.68
CA HIS A 425 -9.19 7.92 -4.84
C HIS A 425 -8.52 6.65 -5.33
N VAL A 426 -9.33 5.63 -5.57
CA VAL A 426 -8.88 4.31 -6.02
C VAL A 426 -9.64 3.89 -7.28
N ARG A 427 -8.97 3.12 -8.12
CA ARG A 427 -9.58 2.55 -9.32
C ARG A 427 -10.58 1.46 -8.94
N GLY A 428 -11.82 1.66 -9.34
CA GLY A 428 -12.94 0.75 -9.19
C GLY A 428 -13.08 -0.23 -10.36
N THR A 429 -14.26 -0.31 -10.96
CA THR A 429 -14.54 -1.12 -12.16
C THR A 429 -14.80 -0.23 -13.38
N SER A 430 -14.86 -0.79 -14.59
CA SER A 430 -15.16 0.00 -15.80
C SER A 430 -16.47 0.78 -15.73
N SER A 431 -17.51 0.23 -15.10
CA SER A 431 -18.79 0.91 -14.92
C SER A 431 -18.78 1.95 -13.81
N TYR A 432 -17.90 1.78 -12.81
CA TYR A 432 -17.76 2.66 -11.65
C TYR A 432 -16.28 2.90 -11.36
N PRO A 433 -15.58 3.69 -12.21
CA PRO A 433 -14.12 3.77 -12.16
C PRO A 433 -13.60 4.49 -10.93
N LEU A 434 -14.37 5.43 -10.38
CA LEU A 434 -14.03 6.19 -9.19
C LEU A 434 -14.54 5.49 -7.92
N GLY A 435 -13.60 5.10 -7.06
CA GLY A 435 -13.83 4.69 -5.68
C GLY A 435 -13.09 5.59 -4.69
N ILE A 436 -13.59 5.63 -3.45
CA ILE A 436 -12.98 6.37 -2.35
C ILE A 436 -12.76 5.40 -1.18
N VAL A 437 -11.51 5.32 -0.72
CA VAL A 437 -11.16 4.69 0.57
C VAL A 437 -10.62 5.75 1.51
N LEU A 438 -10.82 5.55 2.80
CA LEU A 438 -10.26 6.41 3.84
C LEU A 438 -9.20 5.63 4.59
N PHE A 439 -8.12 6.29 4.99
CA PHE A 439 -7.14 5.74 5.91
C PHE A 439 -7.19 6.46 7.24
N ASP A 440 -7.33 5.69 8.30
CA ASP A 440 -7.29 6.16 9.68
C ASP A 440 -5.85 6.52 10.08
N LEU A 441 -5.59 7.80 10.30
CA LEU A 441 -4.30 8.33 10.75
C LEU A 441 -4.20 8.40 12.29
N GLY A 442 -5.23 7.92 13.00
CA GLY A 442 -5.37 8.01 14.45
C GLY A 442 -5.89 9.37 14.91
N GLU A 443 -5.47 9.76 16.11
CA GLU A 443 -5.91 10.98 16.77
C GLU A 443 -5.18 12.25 16.25
N GLN A 444 -5.88 13.39 16.38
CA GLN A 444 -5.49 14.71 15.91
C GLN A 444 -4.20 15.27 16.49
#